data_AF-C1LZ11-F1
#
_entry.id   AF-C1LZ11-F1
#
_cell.length_a   1.000
_cell.length_b   1.000
_cell.length_c   1.000
_cell.angle_alpha   90.00
_cell.angle_beta   90.00
_cell.angle_gamma   90.00
#
_symmetry.space_group_name_H-M   'P 1'
#
loop_
_entity.id
_entity.type
_entity.pdbx_description
1 polymer ?
#
loop_
_entity_poly.entity_id
_entity_poly.type
_entity_poly.pdbx_seq_one_letter_code
_entity_poly.pdbx_strand_id
1 'polypeptide(L)' 'LDVKPWDDETDMAALEKAVRSIEMPGLFWGASKLAPVGYGIKKLQIMLTII' A
#
# COMPACT_ATOMS: atom_id res chain seq x y z
N LEU A 1 -6.55 1.05 -4.08
CA LEU A 1 -5.24 1.37 -4.71
C LEU A 1 -4.33 0.17 -4.52
N ASP A 2 -3.63 -0.24 -5.58
CA ASP A 2 -2.62 -1.31 -5.52
C ASP A 2 -1.23 -0.68 -5.67
N VAL A 3 -0.35 -0.91 -4.70
CA VAL A 3 1.05 -0.49 -4.74
C VAL A 3 1.92 -1.74 -4.84
N LYS A 4 2.62 -1.88 -5.96
CA LYS A 4 3.49 -3.02 -6.24
C LYS A 4 4.93 -2.67 -5.84
N PRO A 5 5.62 -3.56 -5.10
CA PRO A 5 7.04 -3.38 -4.86
C PRO A 5 7.84 -3.62 -6.15
N TRP A 6 9.12 -3.26 -6.11
CA TRP A 6 10.07 -3.55 -7.19
C TRP A 6 10.50 -5.01 -7.20
N ASP A 7 10.70 -5.58 -6.02
CA ASP A 7 11.10 -6.98 -5.84
C ASP A 7 10.60 -7.54 -4.49
N ASP A 8 10.77 -8.84 -4.26
CA ASP A 8 10.31 -9.58 -3.08
C ASP A 8 11.02 -9.21 -1.77
N GLU A 9 12.22 -8.63 -1.83
CA GLU A 9 12.95 -8.11 -0.66
C GLU A 9 12.43 -6.76 -0.13
N THR A 10 11.48 -6.12 -0.83
CA THR A 10 10.98 -4.80 -0.44
C THR A 10 10.25 -4.84 0.92
N ASP A 11 10.64 -3.97 1.86
CA ASP A 11 9.93 -3.84 3.14
C ASP A 11 8.53 -3.23 2.93
N MET A 12 7.53 -4.12 2.98
CA MET A 12 6.14 -3.76 2.77
C MET A 12 5.55 -2.91 3.91
N ALA A 13 6.09 -2.98 5.13
CA ALA A 13 5.62 -2.17 6.24
C ALA A 13 6.11 -0.72 6.10
N ALA A 14 7.37 -0.54 5.69
CA ALA A 14 7.91 0.78 5.34
C ALA A 14 7.17 1.39 4.15
N LEU A 15 6.86 0.59 3.13
CA LEU A 15 6.08 1.02 1.97
C LEU A 15 4.66 1.47 2.36
N GLU A 16 3.96 0.71 3.20
CA GLU A 16 2.65 1.12 3.69
C GLU A 16 2.72 2.43 4.49
N LYS A 17 3.74 2.59 5.34
CA LYS A 17 3.95 3.81 6.11
C LYS A 17 4.17 5.03 5.20
N ALA A 18 4.97 4.87 4.14
CA ALA A 18 5.21 5.92 3.16
C ALA A 18 3.94 6.31 2.37
N VAL A 19 3.08 5.33 2.05
CA VAL A 19 1.78 5.61 1.42
C VAL A 19 0.87 6.37 2.38
N ARG A 20 0.78 5.93 3.65
CA ARG A 20 -0.07 6.55 4.67
C ARG A 20 0.40 7.94 5.11
N SER A 21 1.67 8.29 4.91
CA SER A 21 2.18 9.64 5.22
C SER A 21 1.73 10.71 4.21
N ILE A 22 1.08 10.31 3.11
CA ILE A 22 0.47 11.26 2.19
C ILE A 22 -0.78 11.85 2.85
N GLU A 23 -0.71 13.13 3.17
CA GLU A 23 -1.80 13.89 3.77
C GLU A 23 -2.33 14.92 2.76
N MET A 24 -3.64 14.94 2.59
CA MET A 24 -4.35 15.89 1.73
C MET A 24 -5.74 16.15 2.32
N PRO A 25 -6.27 17.39 2.28
CA PRO A 25 -7.63 17.65 2.70
C PRO A 25 -8.63 16.74 1.98
N GLY A 26 -9.54 16.11 2.74
CA GLY A 26 -10.55 15.19 2.20
C GLY A 26 -10.05 13.78 1.92
N LEU A 27 -8.75 13.48 2.04
CA LEU A 27 -8.20 12.14 1.88
C LEU A 27 -8.25 11.34 3.19
N PHE A 28 -8.86 10.17 3.15
CA PHE A 28 -8.92 9.23 4.27
C PHE A 28 -8.38 7.87 3.86
N TRP A 29 -7.35 7.39 4.57
CA TRP A 29 -6.80 6.05 4.39
C TRP A 29 -7.62 5.01 5.17
N GLY A 30 -8.01 3.94 4.50
CA GLY A 30 -8.79 2.84 5.07
C GLY A 30 -7.95 1.60 5.41
N ALA A 31 -8.63 0.45 5.41
CA ALA A 31 -8.00 -0.85 5.61
C ALA A 31 -7.01 -1.19 4.48
N SER A 32 -5.95 -1.91 4.84
CA SER A 32 -4.93 -2.41 3.93
C SER A 32 -4.73 -3.92 4.12
N LYS A 33 -4.24 -4.58 3.07
CA LYS A 33 -3.77 -5.97 3.13
C LYS A 33 -2.66 -6.21 2.13
N LEU A 34 -1.82 -7.21 2.41
CA LEU A 34 -0.86 -7.73 1.45
C LEU A 34 -1.50 -8.86 0.65
N ALA A 35 -1.50 -8.73 -0.68
CA ALA A 35 -2.02 -9.74 -1.58
C ALA A 35 -0.86 -10.33 -2.42
N PRO A 36 -0.75 -11.66 -2.54
CA PRO A 36 0.27 -12.27 -3.39
C PRO A 36 0.02 -11.94 -4.86
N VAL A 37 1.10 -11.67 -5.60
CA VAL A 37 1.08 -11.48 -7.07
C VAL A 37 1.82 -12.59 -7.82
N GLY A 38 2.70 -13.33 -7.14
CA GLY A 38 3.45 -14.46 -7.69
C GLY A 38 4.94 -14.35 -7.36
N TYR A 39 5.68 -15.45 -7.49
CA TYR A 39 7.15 -15.48 -7.34
C TYR A 39 7.68 -14.82 -6.05
N GLY A 40 7.01 -15.05 -4.91
CA GLY A 40 7.39 -14.45 -3.62
C GLY A 40 6.90 -13.01 -3.42
N ILE A 41 6.55 -12.30 -4.49
CA ILE A 41 6.16 -10.89 -4.47
C ILE A 41 4.74 -10.72 -3.91
N LYS A 42 4.56 -9.74 -3.03
CA LYS A 42 3.27 -9.29 -2.48
C LYS A 42 3.05 -7.82 -2.81
N LYS A 43 1.84 -7.47 -3.24
CA LYS A 43 1.41 -6.07 -3.42
C LYS A 43 0.65 -5.58 -2.19
N LEU A 44 0.76 -4.29 -1.90
CA LEU A 44 -0.09 -3.61 -0.93
C LEU A 44 -1.41 -3.23 -1.61
N GLN A 45 -2.52 -3.76 -1.11
CA GLN A 45 -3.86 -3.32 -1.48
C GLN A 45 -4.41 -2.47 -0.35
N ILE A 46 -4.61 -1.17 -0.60
CA ILE A 46 -5.08 -0.19 0.39
C ILE A 46 -6.35 0.51 -0.10
N MET A 47 -7.33 0.62 0.80
CA MET A 47 -8.56 1.40 0.58
C MET A 47 -8.32 2.86 0.91
N LEU A 48 -8.95 3.75 0.17
CA LEU A 48 -8.96 5.18 0.47
C LEU A 48 -10.30 5.78 0.04
N THR A 49 -10.68 6.87 0.69
CA THR A 49 -11.84 7.68 0.35
C THR A 49 -11.38 9.12 0.18
N ILE A 50 -11.90 9.79 -0.85
CA ILE A 50 -11.70 11.23 -1.10
C ILE A 50 -13.08 11.88 -1.01
N ILE A 51 -13.20 12.93 -0.20
CA ILE A 51 -14.42 13.74 -0.01
C ILE A 51 -14.23 15.10 -0.67
#